data_AF-A0AAW5TKR6-F1
#
_entry.id   AF-A0AAW5TKR6-F1
#
_cell.length_a   1.000
_cell.length_b   1.000
_cell.length_c   1.000
_cell.angle_alpha   90.00
_cell.angle_beta   90.00
_cell.angle_gamma   90.00
#
_symmetry.space_group_name_H-M   'P 1'
#
loop_
_entity.id
_entity.type
_entity.pdbx_description
1 polymer ?
#
loop_
_entity_poly.entity_id
_entity_poly.type
_entity_poly.pdbx_seq_one_letter_code
_entity_poly.pdbx_strand_id
1 'polypeptide(L)'
;VHYVVSDGKATAPADNVQNAQWTRTLTLDKVTGKVLNPDAPWTANKANYDAVPTPGLEGYYADKGSVASKTVTQENLEETVTYR
;
A
#
# COMPACT_ATOMS: atom_id res chain seq x y z
N VAL A 1 -5.65 2.18 -2.62
CA VAL A 1 -6.89 1.81 -3.36
C VAL A 1 -7.48 3.10 -3.88
N HIS A 2 -7.61 3.19 -5.20
CA HIS A 2 -8.19 4.32 -5.90
C HIS A 2 -9.65 4.03 -6.26
N TYR A 3 -10.53 4.99 -6.06
CA TYR A 3 -11.95 4.85 -6.35
C TYR A 3 -12.34 5.73 -7.53
N VAL A 4 -13.07 5.17 -8.50
CA VAL A 4 -13.53 5.89 -9.69
C VAL A 4 -15.01 5.68 -9.94
N VAL A 5 -15.71 6.71 -10.40
CA VAL A 5 -17.11 6.63 -10.83
C VAL A 5 -17.14 6.69 -12.35
N SER A 6 -17.63 5.63 -12.99
CA SER A 6 -17.49 5.43 -14.44
C SER A 6 -18.21 6.47 -15.31
N ASP A 7 -19.30 7.06 -14.82
CA ASP A 7 -20.06 8.11 -15.52
C ASP A 7 -19.67 9.54 -15.13
N GLY A 8 -18.78 9.70 -14.14
CA GLY A 8 -18.30 10.99 -13.66
C GLY A 8 -19.37 11.89 -13.01
N LYS A 9 -20.59 11.38 -12.72
CA LYS A 9 -21.68 12.20 -12.18
C LYS A 9 -21.69 12.33 -10.66
N ALA A 10 -20.92 11.48 -9.98
CA ALA A 10 -20.73 11.54 -8.54
C ALA A 10 -19.25 11.65 -8.18
N THR A 11 -18.99 12.24 -7.01
CA THR A 11 -17.65 12.26 -6.42
C THR A 11 -17.35 10.88 -5.85
N ALA A 12 -16.24 10.27 -6.28
CA ALA A 12 -15.77 9.03 -5.71
C ALA A 12 -15.38 9.21 -4.23
N PRO A 13 -15.45 8.14 -3.40
CA PRO A 13 -14.84 8.15 -2.08
C PRO A 13 -13.35 8.51 -2.13
N ALA A 14 -12.82 9.03 -1.03
CA ALA A 14 -11.40 9.30 -0.91
C ALA A 14 -10.56 8.01 -0.99
N ASP A 15 -9.38 8.10 -1.59
CA ASP A 15 -8.46 6.98 -1.71
C ASP A 15 -8.07 6.41 -0.34
N ASN A 16 -8.00 5.09 -0.26
CA ASN A 16 -7.45 4.40 0.90
C ASN A 16 -5.95 4.18 0.68
N VAL A 17 -5.12 4.89 1.44
CA VAL A 17 -3.66 4.79 1.38
C VAL A 17 -3.14 4.13 2.65
N GLN A 18 -2.31 3.11 2.47
CA GLN A 18 -1.58 2.45 3.55
C GLN A 18 -0.09 2.46 3.23
N ASN A 19 0.76 2.71 4.23
CA ASN A 19 2.21 2.76 4.05
C ASN A 19 2.91 1.63 4.81
N ALA A 20 3.96 1.09 4.21
CA ALA A 20 4.92 0.24 4.89
C ALA A 20 6.27 0.96 4.98
N GLN A 21 6.99 0.73 6.06
CA GLN A 21 8.33 1.25 6.27
C GLN A 21 9.32 0.10 6.24
N TRP A 22 10.39 0.27 5.47
CA TRP A 22 11.49 -0.67 5.38
C TRP A 22 12.70 -0.10 6.14
N THR A 23 13.27 -0.89 7.03
CA THR A 23 14.47 -0.54 7.80
C THR A 23 15.54 -1.62 7.65
N ARG A 24 16.80 -1.21 7.52
CA ARG A 24 17.95 -2.10 7.67
C ARG A 24 18.95 -1.50 8.64
N THR A 25 19.70 -2.35 9.31
CA THR A 25 20.74 -1.93 10.27
C THR A 25 22.11 -2.23 9.68
N LEU A 26 22.93 -1.19 9.53
CA LEU A 26 24.31 -1.31 9.09
C LEU A 26 25.27 -1.19 10.28
N THR A 27 26.34 -1.97 10.25
CA THR A 27 27.46 -1.93 11.17
C THR A 27 28.62 -1.23 10.47
N LEU A 28 29.19 -0.22 11.13
CA LEU A 28 30.32 0.54 10.59
C LEU A 28 31.58 0.29 11.40
N ASP A 29 32.71 0.20 10.71
CA ASP A 29 34.03 0.31 11.32
C ASP A 29 34.23 1.75 11.82
N LYS A 30 34.46 1.91 13.13
CA LYS A 30 34.50 3.23 13.78
C LYS A 30 35.69 4.10 13.36
N VAL A 31 36.78 3.50 12.85
CA VAL A 31 38.00 4.21 12.49
C VAL A 31 37.98 4.61 11.01
N THR A 32 37.57 3.68 10.15
CA THR A 32 37.62 3.82 8.69
C THR A 32 36.27 4.21 8.07
N GLY A 33 35.17 4.09 8.80
CA GLY A 33 33.81 4.34 8.31
C GLY A 33 33.27 3.28 7.34
N LYS A 34 34.01 2.19 7.11
CA LYS A 34 33.58 1.12 6.20
C LYS A 34 32.35 0.39 6.73
N VAL A 35 31.39 0.11 5.86
CA VAL A 35 30.24 -0.76 6.18
C VAL A 35 30.73 -2.21 6.24
N LEU A 36 30.46 -2.88 7.36
CA LEU A 36 30.90 -4.26 7.64
C LEU A 36 29.86 -5.31 7.22
N ASN A 37 28.63 -4.89 6.93
CA ASN A 37 27.51 -5.74 6.51
C ASN A 37 26.75 -5.12 5.32
N PRO A 38 27.40 -4.95 4.16
CA PRO A 38 26.80 -4.25 3.01
C PRO A 38 25.50 -4.92 2.52
N ASP A 39 25.39 -6.23 2.70
CA ASP A 39 24.26 -7.05 2.23
C ASP A 39 23.18 -7.27 3.30
N ALA A 40 23.18 -6.49 4.38
CA ALA A 40 22.16 -6.60 5.43
C ALA A 40 20.76 -6.41 4.82
N PRO A 41 19.84 -7.38 4.99
CA PRO A 41 18.53 -7.32 4.37
C PRO A 41 17.68 -6.21 4.99
N TRP A 42 16.78 -5.67 4.17
CA TRP A 42 15.73 -4.79 4.65
C TRP A 42 14.63 -5.60 5.33
N THR A 43 14.07 -5.05 6.40
CA THR A 43 12.92 -5.60 7.12
C THR A 43 11.77 -4.62 7.05
N ALA A 44 10.59 -5.09 6.66
CA ALA A 44 9.36 -4.31 6.69
C ALA A 44 8.80 -4.24 8.12
N ASN A 45 8.18 -3.11 8.46
CA ASN A 45 7.48 -2.94 9.74
C ASN A 45 6.15 -3.71 9.84
N LYS A 46 5.66 -4.27 8.73
CA LYS A 46 4.46 -5.11 8.68
C LYS A 46 4.54 -6.11 7.53
N ALA A 47 3.85 -7.25 7.69
CA ALA A 47 3.84 -8.31 6.68
C ALA A 47 2.84 -8.05 5.55
N ASN A 48 1.70 -7.44 5.86
CA ASN A 48 0.60 -7.23 4.92
C ASN A 48 0.03 -5.81 5.03
N TYR A 49 -0.58 -5.35 3.94
CA TYR A 49 -1.60 -4.30 3.94
C TYR A 49 -2.95 -4.91 4.31
N ASP A 50 -3.74 -4.18 5.08
CA ASP A 50 -5.06 -4.64 5.52
C ASP A 50 -6.02 -4.72 4.33
N ALA A 51 -6.96 -5.65 4.40
CA ALA A 51 -8.09 -5.67 3.46
C ALA A 51 -8.89 -4.36 3.59
N VAL A 52 -9.35 -3.82 2.46
CA VAL A 52 -10.07 -2.55 2.40
C VAL A 52 -11.50 -2.82 1.93
N PRO A 53 -12.50 -2.72 2.81
CA PRO A 53 -13.90 -2.73 2.41
C PRO A 53 -14.21 -1.57 1.47
N THR A 54 -15.01 -1.82 0.44
CA THR A 54 -15.44 -0.77 -0.48
C THR A 54 -16.50 0.11 0.18
N PRO A 55 -16.30 1.44 0.28
CA PRO A 55 -17.32 2.35 0.79
C PRO A 55 -18.60 2.28 -0.07
N GLY A 56 -19.77 2.40 0.57
CA GLY A 56 -21.02 2.58 -0.16
C GLY A 56 -21.03 3.93 -0.89
N LEU A 57 -21.65 3.96 -2.08
CA LEU A 57 -21.91 5.19 -2.84
C LEU A 57 -23.36 5.17 -3.30
N GLU A 58 -24.17 6.14 -2.87
CA GLU A 58 -25.60 6.17 -3.13
C GLU A 58 -25.89 6.21 -4.63
N GLY A 59 -26.76 5.31 -5.10
CA GLY A 59 -27.15 5.21 -6.52
C GLY A 59 -26.15 4.44 -7.40
N TYR A 60 -25.05 3.92 -6.84
CA TYR A 60 -24.04 3.16 -7.57
C TYR A 60 -23.78 1.79 -6.95
N TYR A 61 -23.29 0.87 -7.77
CA TYR A 61 -22.71 -0.39 -7.30
C TYR A 61 -21.23 -0.47 -7.69
N ALA A 62 -20.40 -1.01 -6.79
CA ALA A 62 -18.98 -1.22 -7.07
C ALA A 62 -18.75 -2.58 -7.76
N ASP A 63 -17.70 -2.66 -8.56
CA ASP A 63 -17.23 -3.90 -9.20
C ASP A 63 -16.73 -4.97 -8.20
N LYS A 64 -16.26 -4.55 -7.03
CA LYS A 64 -15.88 -5.44 -5.91
C LYS A 64 -16.27 -4.84 -4.57
N GLY A 65 -16.73 -5.68 -3.65
CA GLY A 65 -17.11 -5.28 -2.28
C GLY A 65 -15.93 -5.02 -1.35
N SER A 66 -14.73 -5.48 -1.71
CA SER A 66 -13.49 -5.21 -0.99
C SER A 66 -12.27 -5.44 -1.86
N VAL A 67 -11.17 -4.77 -1.53
CA VAL A 67 -9.82 -5.16 -1.95
C VAL A 67 -9.24 -6.08 -0.88
N ALA A 68 -8.78 -7.26 -1.29
CA ALA A 68 -8.19 -8.23 -0.36
C ALA A 68 -6.85 -7.73 0.23
N SER A 69 -6.50 -8.26 1.41
CA SER A 69 -5.17 -8.09 2.00
C SER A 69 -4.07 -8.48 1.02
N LYS A 70 -2.96 -7.75 1.01
CA LYS A 70 -1.81 -8.03 0.17
C LYS A 70 -0.52 -8.03 0.97
N THR A 71 0.38 -8.96 0.65
CA THR A 71 1.74 -8.96 1.21
C THR A 71 2.47 -7.67 0.84
N VAL A 72 3.19 -7.08 1.78
CA VAL A 72 4.02 -5.91 1.53
C VAL A 72 5.24 -6.31 0.69
N THR A 73 5.53 -5.51 -0.35
CA THR A 73 6.77 -5.58 -1.14
C THR A 73 7.52 -4.25 -1.05
N GLN A 74 8.71 -4.17 -1.63
CA GLN A 74 9.46 -2.92 -1.75
C GLN A 74 8.95 -2.03 -2.90
N GLU A 75 7.88 -2.43 -3.58
CA GLU A 75 7.19 -1.61 -4.57
C GLU A 75 5.88 -1.02 -4.01
N ASN A 76 5.38 0.01 -4.69
CA ASN A 76 4.03 0.49 -4.47
C ASN A 76 3.02 -0.46 -5.13
N LEU A 77 1.92 -0.71 -4.44
CA LEU A 77 0.81 -1.52 -4.94
C LEU A 77 -0.41 -0.62 -5.16
N GLU A 78 -0.99 -0.71 -6.36
CA GLU A 78 -2.19 0.03 -6.72
C GLU A 78 -3.34 -0.92 -7.05
N GLU A 79 -4.54 -0.52 -6.65
CA GLU A 79 -5.79 -1.25 -6.83
C GLU A 79 -6.87 -0.24 -7.10
N THR A 80 -7.68 -0.47 -8.13
CA THR A 80 -8.81 0.40 -8.49
C THR A 80 -10.12 -0.30 -8.21
N VAL A 81 -11.08 0.43 -7.66
CA VAL A 81 -12.49 0.04 -7.51
C VAL A 81 -13.33 0.98 -8.37
N THR A 82 -14.21 0.42 -9.20
CA THR A 82 -15.03 1.19 -10.13
C THR A 82 -16.51 1.11 -9.76
N TYR A 83 -17.14 2.26 -9.59
CA TYR A 83 -18.59 2.41 -9.40
C TYR A 83 -19.32 2.58 -10.74
N ARG A 84 -20.48 1.92 -10.88
CA ARG A 84 -21.35 1.92 -12.06
C ARG A 84 -22.81 2.13 -11.67
#